data_AF-A0A7C5Y6K7-F1
#
_entry.id   AF-A0A7C5Y6K7-F1
#
_cell.length_a   1.000
_cell.length_b   1.000
_cell.length_c   1.000
_cell.angle_alpha   90.00
_cell.angle_beta   90.00
_cell.angle_gamma   90.00
#
_symmetry.space_group_name_H-M   'P 1'
#
loop_
_entity.id
_entity.type
_entity.pdbx_description
1 polymer ?
#
loop_
_entity_poly.entity_id
_entity_poly.type
_entity_poly.pdbx_seq_one_letter_code
_entity_poly.pdbx_strand_id
1 'polypeptide(L)'
;LGAILKAYDLQPEPRYFWYEGEQSLLAMFIFTFFIGVLLYGLKLNNWSFKGYLRLLNYSGKLLTDFVLLENEALSFINIGILGLLGTAYVLLIRAPLNGPTIGGIMTLAGFGALGKHPRNILPVVLGIVIGAITNSQPVNSAAMVLAVLFGTTLAPIAGEFGIIWGIIAGFLHSALVMNLGFLHLGMNLYNNGFSGGFIAIFLQPIIDAWKKLKEAVQQRLFGNKDKEGVENGN
;
A
#
# COMPACT_ATOMS: atom_id res chain seq x y z
N LEU A 1 -5.91 -18.51 -17.49
CA LEU A 1 -5.09 -19.70 -17.80
C LEU A 1 -5.00 -20.68 -16.63
N GLY A 2 -4.45 -20.31 -15.46
CA GLY A 2 -4.32 -21.26 -14.33
C GLY A 2 -5.61 -21.88 -13.83
N ALA A 3 -6.67 -21.09 -13.71
CA ALA A 3 -7.99 -21.62 -13.38
C ALA A 3 -8.51 -22.62 -14.44
N ILE A 4 -8.15 -22.42 -15.72
CA ILE A 4 -8.52 -23.33 -16.83
C ILE A 4 -7.73 -24.64 -16.67
N LEU A 5 -6.39 -24.57 -16.56
CA LEU A 5 -5.57 -25.78 -16.38
C LEU A 5 -6.03 -26.60 -15.19
N LYS A 6 -6.35 -25.94 -14.08
CA LYS A 6 -6.90 -26.59 -12.89
C LYS A 6 -8.26 -27.25 -13.11
N ALA A 7 -9.17 -26.58 -13.83
CA ALA A 7 -10.50 -27.12 -14.13
C ALA A 7 -10.44 -28.39 -15.00
N TYR A 8 -9.39 -28.55 -15.80
CA TYR A 8 -9.15 -29.72 -16.64
C TYR A 8 -8.10 -30.69 -16.06
N ASP A 9 -7.69 -30.49 -14.80
CA ASP A 9 -6.67 -31.30 -14.11
C ASP A 9 -5.30 -31.39 -14.83
N LEU A 10 -4.92 -30.32 -15.53
CA LEU A 10 -3.66 -30.15 -16.24
C LEU A 10 -2.67 -29.29 -15.45
N GLN A 11 -2.60 -29.51 -14.12
CA GLN A 11 -1.83 -28.66 -13.22
C GLN A 11 -0.31 -28.92 -13.38
N PRO A 12 0.50 -27.90 -13.71
CA PRO A 12 1.95 -28.07 -13.72
C PRO A 12 2.49 -28.20 -12.29
N GLU A 13 3.55 -28.98 -12.12
CA GLU A 13 4.27 -29.09 -10.84
C GLU A 13 4.76 -27.71 -10.35
N PRO A 14 4.40 -27.27 -9.14
CA PRO A 14 4.83 -25.99 -8.60
C PRO A 14 6.36 -25.93 -8.47
N ARG A 15 6.99 -24.92 -9.06
CA ARG A 15 8.42 -24.63 -8.87
C ARG A 15 8.61 -23.35 -8.08
N TYR A 16 9.12 -23.46 -6.87
CA TYR A 16 9.43 -22.32 -6.00
C TYR A 16 10.95 -22.08 -5.99
N PHE A 17 11.41 -21.14 -6.82
CA PHE A 17 12.79 -20.65 -6.77
C PHE A 17 12.83 -19.34 -5.98
N TRP A 18 13.28 -19.42 -4.73
CA TRP A 18 13.43 -18.28 -3.85
C TRP A 18 14.92 -18.12 -3.49
N TYR A 19 15.56 -17.11 -4.06
CA TYR A 19 17.00 -16.90 -3.86
C TYR A 19 17.28 -16.24 -2.50
N GLU A 20 18.27 -16.76 -1.78
CA GLU A 20 18.65 -16.32 -0.43
C GLU A 20 20.14 -15.97 -0.30
N GLY A 21 20.92 -16.07 -1.39
CA GLY A 21 22.34 -15.73 -1.38
C GLY A 21 22.62 -14.23 -1.42
N GLU A 22 23.89 -13.84 -1.19
CA GLU A 22 24.42 -12.49 -1.42
C GLU A 22 23.61 -11.33 -0.79
N GLN A 23 22.97 -11.58 0.35
CA GLN A 23 22.07 -10.64 1.02
C GLN A 23 22.76 -9.32 1.38
N SER A 24 24.01 -9.38 1.86
CA SER A 24 24.79 -8.19 2.19
C SER A 24 25.12 -7.34 0.96
N LEU A 25 25.47 -7.98 -0.17
CA LEU A 25 25.76 -7.28 -1.42
C LEU A 25 24.49 -6.60 -1.97
N LEU A 26 23.37 -7.34 -1.99
CA LEU A 26 22.09 -6.80 -2.44
C LEU A 26 21.61 -5.65 -1.55
N ALA A 27 21.72 -5.79 -0.23
CA ALA A 27 21.36 -4.72 0.71
C ALA A 27 22.23 -3.48 0.48
N MET A 28 23.55 -3.63 0.37
CA MET A 28 24.48 -2.53 0.12
C MET A 28 24.14 -1.80 -1.18
N PHE A 29 23.86 -2.54 -2.25
CA PHE A 29 23.47 -1.98 -3.54
C PHE A 29 22.18 -1.15 -3.43
N ILE A 30 21.12 -1.73 -2.85
CA ILE A 30 19.81 -1.08 -2.74
C ILE A 30 19.89 0.16 -1.84
N PHE A 31 20.57 0.07 -0.69
CA PHE A 31 20.76 1.21 0.19
C PHE A 31 21.54 2.32 -0.49
N THR A 32 22.65 1.99 -1.16
CA THR A 32 23.46 2.98 -1.90
C THR A 32 22.63 3.68 -2.97
N PHE A 33 21.82 2.93 -3.72
CA PHE A 33 20.93 3.49 -4.73
C PHE A 33 19.93 4.49 -4.12
N PHE A 34 19.16 4.09 -3.09
CA PHE A 34 18.14 4.99 -2.53
C PHE A 34 18.72 6.13 -1.68
N ILE A 35 19.88 5.95 -1.05
CA ILE A 35 20.64 7.05 -0.45
C ILE A 35 21.05 8.04 -1.55
N GLY A 36 21.55 7.58 -2.69
CA GLY A 36 21.88 8.43 -3.83
C GLY A 36 20.67 9.24 -4.33
N VAL A 37 19.51 8.59 -4.47
CA VAL A 37 18.25 9.25 -4.85
C VAL A 37 17.82 10.30 -3.81
N LEU A 38 17.88 9.97 -2.52
CA LEU A 38 17.54 10.89 -1.44
C LEU A 38 18.49 12.10 -1.42
N LEU A 39 19.80 11.88 -1.51
CA LEU A 39 20.81 12.94 -1.54
C LEU A 39 20.64 13.83 -2.78
N TYR A 40 20.29 13.26 -3.92
CA TYR A 40 19.97 14.02 -5.12
C TYR A 40 18.76 14.94 -4.91
N GLY A 41 17.66 14.41 -4.36
CA GLY A 41 16.48 15.21 -4.01
C GLY A 41 16.78 16.30 -2.97
N LEU A 42 17.59 15.99 -1.95
CA LEU A 42 18.05 16.97 -0.96
C LEU A 42 18.90 18.06 -1.60
N LYS A 43 19.82 17.72 -2.51
CA LYS A 43 20.64 18.69 -3.23
C LYS A 43 19.76 19.68 -4.02
N LEU A 44 18.72 19.18 -4.71
CA LEU A 44 17.75 20.03 -5.41
C LEU A 44 16.94 20.90 -4.44
N ASN A 45 16.69 20.43 -3.22
CA ASN A 45 15.99 21.17 -2.18
C ASN A 45 16.92 21.94 -1.22
N ASN A 46 18.12 22.32 -1.66
CA ASN A 46 19.14 23.05 -0.86
C ASN A 46 19.46 22.39 0.48
N TRP A 47 19.61 21.07 0.48
CA TRP A 47 19.86 20.23 1.66
C TRP A 47 18.80 20.38 2.77
N SER A 48 17.56 20.68 2.38
CA SER A 48 16.43 20.88 3.30
C SER A 48 15.31 19.88 3.05
N PHE A 49 14.48 19.66 4.08
CA PHE A 49 13.18 18.97 3.96
C PHE A 49 12.00 19.97 3.91
N LYS A 50 12.27 21.26 3.69
CA LYS A 50 11.23 22.29 3.61
C LYS A 50 10.17 21.89 2.57
N GLY A 51 8.91 21.87 2.98
CA GLY A 51 7.77 21.47 2.14
C GLY A 51 7.42 19.98 2.20
N TYR A 52 8.30 19.10 2.70
CA TYR A 52 8.02 17.66 2.76
C TYR A 52 6.77 17.33 3.60
N LEU A 53 6.52 18.08 4.68
CA LEU A 53 5.31 17.89 5.49
C LEU A 53 4.01 18.14 4.69
N ARG A 54 4.02 19.04 3.71
CA ARG A 54 2.86 19.25 2.82
C ARG A 54 2.66 18.05 1.89
N LEU A 55 3.74 17.50 1.35
CA LEU A 55 3.70 16.26 0.58
C LEU A 55 3.03 15.12 1.36
N LEU A 56 3.32 15.00 2.66
CA LEU A 56 2.69 14.00 3.54
C LEU A 56 1.20 14.23 3.83
N ASN A 57 0.63 15.37 3.43
CA ASN A 57 -0.79 15.69 3.63
C ASN A 57 -1.67 15.40 2.41
N TYR A 58 -1.09 15.03 1.25
CA TYR A 58 -1.90 14.63 0.10
C TYR A 58 -2.61 13.30 0.36
N SER A 59 -3.84 13.15 -0.13
CA SER A 59 -4.57 11.88 0.00
C SER A 59 -3.97 10.78 -0.88
N GLY A 60 -3.33 11.15 -2.00
CA GLY A 60 -2.86 10.20 -3.02
C GLY A 60 -3.98 9.67 -3.92
N LYS A 61 -5.21 10.19 -3.78
CA LYS A 61 -6.36 9.82 -4.63
C LYS A 61 -6.23 10.47 -6.01
N LEU A 62 -6.51 9.70 -7.06
CA LEU A 62 -6.16 10.00 -8.46
C LEU A 62 -4.64 10.03 -8.63
N LEU A 63 -4.12 9.86 -9.85
CA LEU A 63 -2.67 9.90 -10.13
C LEU A 63 -2.09 11.26 -9.69
N THR A 64 -1.68 11.32 -8.42
CA THR A 64 -1.24 12.52 -7.71
C THR A 64 0.23 12.70 -8.04
N ASP A 65 0.50 13.43 -9.10
CA ASP A 65 1.87 13.68 -9.56
C ASP A 65 2.55 14.70 -8.65
N PHE A 66 3.47 14.24 -7.78
CA PHE A 66 4.18 15.12 -6.86
C PHE A 66 5.21 16.02 -7.53
N VAL A 67 5.68 15.67 -8.74
CA VAL A 67 6.56 16.54 -9.51
C VAL A 67 5.78 17.78 -9.93
N LEU A 68 4.53 17.59 -10.37
CA LEU A 68 3.63 18.66 -10.77
C LEU A 68 3.05 19.43 -9.57
N LEU A 69 2.64 18.73 -8.51
CA LEU A 69 1.92 19.33 -7.38
C LEU A 69 2.83 20.04 -6.36
N GLU A 70 4.07 19.57 -6.22
CA GLU A 70 5.05 20.17 -5.31
C GLU A 70 6.30 20.59 -6.09
N ASN A 71 7.19 19.64 -6.42
CA ASN A 71 8.36 19.79 -7.29
C ASN A 71 9.12 18.46 -7.40
N GLU A 72 10.04 18.39 -8.35
CA GLU A 72 10.94 17.25 -8.53
C GLU A 72 11.77 16.92 -7.28
N ALA A 73 12.23 17.93 -6.54
CA ALA A 73 13.11 17.73 -5.39
C ALA A 73 12.41 16.94 -4.26
N LEU A 74 11.20 17.37 -3.89
CA LEU A 74 10.37 16.67 -2.89
C LEU A 74 9.93 15.29 -3.36
N SER A 75 9.73 15.11 -4.67
CA SER A 75 9.44 13.81 -5.27
C SER A 75 10.61 12.84 -5.11
N PHE A 76 11.84 13.25 -5.46
CA PHE A 76 13.04 12.43 -5.28
C PHE A 76 13.33 12.12 -3.81
N ILE A 77 13.14 13.10 -2.91
CA ILE A 77 13.24 12.87 -1.46
C ILE A 77 12.26 11.77 -1.02
N ASN A 78 11.01 11.84 -1.46
CA ASN A 78 9.99 10.86 -1.09
C ASN A 78 10.27 9.46 -1.65
N ILE A 79 10.69 9.36 -2.93
CA ILE A 79 11.11 8.11 -3.57
C ILE A 79 12.26 7.47 -2.78
N GLY A 80 13.29 8.26 -2.44
CA GLY A 80 14.42 7.81 -1.64
C GLY A 80 14.00 7.29 -0.27
N ILE A 81 13.18 8.04 0.46
CA ILE A 81 12.65 7.63 1.77
C ILE A 81 11.86 6.33 1.66
N LEU A 82 10.94 6.21 0.71
CA LEU A 82 10.12 5.01 0.55
C LEU A 82 10.94 3.77 0.16
N GLY A 83 11.96 3.94 -0.69
CA GLY A 83 12.88 2.87 -1.03
C GLY A 83 13.71 2.41 0.18
N LEU A 84 14.21 3.35 0.99
CA LEU A 84 14.91 3.04 2.24
C LEU A 84 14.00 2.33 3.26
N LEU A 85 12.77 2.81 3.42
CA LEU A 85 11.78 2.19 4.30
C LEU A 85 11.38 0.79 3.84
N GLY A 86 11.18 0.59 2.53
CA GLY A 86 10.89 -0.73 1.96
C GLY A 86 12.05 -1.71 2.17
N THR A 87 13.28 -1.24 1.95
CA THR A 87 14.50 -2.05 2.17
C THR A 87 14.68 -2.40 3.64
N ALA A 88 14.57 -1.41 4.52
CA ALA A 88 14.65 -1.61 5.96
C ALA A 88 13.55 -2.57 6.45
N TYR A 89 12.32 -2.43 5.97
CA TYR A 89 11.23 -3.33 6.32
C TYR A 89 11.58 -4.80 6.03
N VAL A 90 12.03 -5.11 4.81
CA VAL A 90 12.39 -6.48 4.39
C VAL A 90 13.48 -7.06 5.29
N LEU A 91 14.52 -6.28 5.59
CA LEU A 91 15.62 -6.74 6.44
C LEU A 91 15.22 -6.88 7.92
N LEU A 92 14.38 -5.98 8.44
CA LEU A 92 13.91 -6.00 9.83
C LEU A 92 13.11 -7.27 10.14
N ILE A 93 12.27 -7.71 9.20
CA ILE A 93 11.53 -8.98 9.33
C ILE A 93 12.37 -10.20 8.94
N ARG A 94 13.65 -10.03 8.63
CA ARG A 94 14.57 -11.10 8.22
C ARG A 94 14.08 -11.86 6.98
N ALA A 95 13.46 -11.15 6.04
CA ALA A 95 13.12 -11.70 4.73
C ALA A 95 14.29 -11.46 3.75
N PRO A 96 14.52 -12.37 2.79
CA PRO A 96 15.61 -12.23 1.85
C PRO A 96 15.32 -11.19 0.76
N LEU A 97 16.35 -10.43 0.41
CA LEU A 97 16.43 -9.63 -0.79
C LEU A 97 16.69 -10.55 -1.99
N ASN A 98 15.83 -10.45 -3.00
CA ASN A 98 15.91 -11.16 -4.27
C ASN A 98 15.07 -10.43 -5.32
N GLY A 99 14.98 -10.97 -6.54
CA GLY A 99 14.25 -10.34 -7.65
C GLY A 99 12.84 -9.85 -7.26
N PRO A 100 11.96 -10.72 -6.71
CA PRO A 100 10.63 -10.31 -6.27
C PRO A 100 10.60 -9.20 -5.21
N THR A 101 11.40 -9.31 -4.14
CA THR A 101 11.39 -8.32 -3.05
C THR A 101 12.00 -7.00 -3.49
N ILE A 102 13.08 -7.03 -4.28
CA ILE A 102 13.68 -5.85 -4.91
C ILE A 102 12.69 -5.18 -5.86
N GLY A 103 12.01 -5.96 -6.70
CA GLY A 103 10.95 -5.43 -7.59
C GLY A 103 9.82 -4.77 -6.81
N GLY A 104 9.43 -5.34 -5.67
CA GLY A 104 8.45 -4.74 -4.75
C GLY A 104 8.94 -3.43 -4.14
N ILE A 105 10.20 -3.36 -3.68
CA ILE A 105 10.82 -2.13 -3.15
C ILE A 105 10.87 -1.05 -4.24
N MET A 106 11.33 -1.38 -5.44
CA MET A 106 11.39 -0.44 -6.57
C MET A 106 10.00 0.06 -6.96
N THR A 107 8.98 -0.81 -6.89
CA THR A 107 7.58 -0.42 -7.14
C THR A 107 7.07 0.53 -6.05
N LEU A 108 7.31 0.19 -4.77
CA LEU A 108 6.96 1.06 -3.64
C LEU A 108 7.59 2.45 -3.80
N ALA A 109 8.88 2.51 -4.08
CA ALA A 109 9.62 3.74 -4.25
C ALA A 109 9.19 4.52 -5.49
N GLY A 110 9.04 3.88 -6.64
CA GLY A 110 8.66 4.51 -7.91
C GLY A 110 7.28 5.16 -7.86
N PHE A 111 6.30 4.49 -7.27
CA PHE A 111 4.98 5.08 -7.02
C PHE A 111 5.00 6.15 -5.90
N GLY A 112 6.14 6.34 -5.23
CA GLY A 112 6.42 7.48 -4.37
C GLY A 112 6.39 8.82 -5.09
N ALA A 113 6.53 8.85 -6.42
CA ALA A 113 6.29 10.06 -7.22
C ALA A 113 4.79 10.32 -7.50
N LEU A 114 3.96 9.29 -7.35
CA LEU A 114 2.58 9.24 -7.84
C LEU A 114 1.58 9.01 -6.69
N GLY A 115 1.69 9.80 -5.62
CA GLY A 115 0.68 9.86 -4.55
C GLY A 115 0.93 8.96 -3.34
N LYS A 116 1.98 8.15 -3.30
CA LYS A 116 2.33 7.37 -2.10
C LYS A 116 3.34 8.13 -1.24
N HIS A 117 3.16 8.09 0.08
CA HIS A 117 4.13 8.63 1.03
C HIS A 117 4.04 7.88 2.38
N PRO A 118 5.02 8.00 3.29
CA PRO A 118 5.06 7.22 4.53
C PRO A 118 3.75 7.24 5.33
N ARG A 119 3.11 8.41 5.45
CA ARG A 119 1.87 8.56 6.22
C ARG A 119 0.66 7.80 5.63
N ASN A 120 0.49 7.69 4.30
CA ASN A 120 -0.68 7.02 3.71
C ASN A 120 -0.43 5.53 3.45
N ILE A 121 0.83 5.08 3.34
CA ILE A 121 1.12 3.64 3.27
C ILE A 121 1.02 2.96 4.63
N LEU A 122 1.33 3.66 5.73
CA LEU A 122 1.44 3.06 7.07
C LEU A 122 0.17 2.34 7.52
N PRO A 123 -1.05 2.92 7.40
CA PRO A 123 -2.28 2.21 7.78
C PRO A 123 -2.49 0.92 6.98
N VAL A 124 -2.13 0.91 5.69
CA VAL A 124 -2.25 -0.27 4.84
C VAL A 124 -1.28 -1.36 5.28
N VAL A 125 -0.02 -1.00 5.55
CA VAL A 125 0.99 -1.93 6.07
C VAL A 125 0.53 -2.52 7.41
N LEU A 126 -0.01 -1.70 8.32
CA LEU A 126 -0.57 -2.18 9.59
C LEU A 126 -1.71 -3.17 9.36
N GLY A 127 -2.63 -2.88 8.44
CA GLY A 127 -3.70 -3.80 8.07
C GLY A 127 -3.19 -5.16 7.60
N ILE A 128 -2.17 -5.17 6.74
CA ILE A 128 -1.56 -6.41 6.23
C ILE A 128 -0.89 -7.20 7.35
N VAL A 129 -0.16 -6.53 8.25
CA VAL A 129 0.49 -7.19 9.39
C VAL A 129 -0.55 -7.79 10.35
N ILE A 130 -1.64 -7.07 10.64
CA ILE A 130 -2.77 -7.61 11.41
C ILE A 130 -3.32 -8.86 10.72
N GLY A 131 -3.56 -8.79 9.41
CA GLY A 131 -4.05 -9.91 8.63
C GLY A 131 -3.10 -11.13 8.62
N ALA A 132 -1.79 -10.90 8.60
CA ALA A 132 -0.79 -11.95 8.72
C ALA A 132 -0.89 -12.66 10.09
N ILE A 133 -0.99 -11.89 11.17
CA ILE A 133 -1.13 -12.41 12.54
C ILE A 133 -2.43 -13.21 12.69
N THR A 134 -3.57 -12.67 12.24
CA THR A 134 -4.88 -13.34 12.40
C THR A 134 -5.02 -14.58 11.53
N ASN A 135 -4.35 -14.64 10.37
CA ASN A 135 -4.35 -15.81 9.49
C ASN A 135 -3.19 -16.77 9.78
N SER A 136 -2.48 -16.59 10.90
CA SER A 136 -1.34 -17.42 11.32
C SER A 136 -0.25 -17.57 10.26
N GLN A 137 -0.02 -16.52 9.45
CA GLN A 137 1.00 -16.50 8.42
C GLN A 137 2.29 -15.87 8.96
N PRO A 138 3.47 -16.48 8.73
CA PRO A 138 4.73 -15.84 9.04
C PRO A 138 4.86 -14.52 8.28
N VAL A 139 5.10 -13.42 9.01
CA VAL A 139 5.23 -12.08 8.43
C VAL A 139 6.39 -11.97 7.44
N ASN A 140 7.40 -12.83 7.59
CA ASN A 140 8.57 -12.92 6.73
C ASN A 140 8.41 -13.92 5.57
N SER A 141 7.24 -14.55 5.43
CA SER A 141 6.95 -15.40 4.27
C SER A 141 6.96 -14.58 2.97
N ALA A 142 7.36 -15.21 1.87
CA ALA A 142 7.40 -14.56 0.55
C ALA A 142 6.06 -13.87 0.20
N ALA A 143 4.94 -14.53 0.47
CA ALA A 143 3.61 -13.97 0.21
C ALA A 143 3.34 -12.69 1.02
N MET A 144 3.65 -12.68 2.32
CA MET A 144 3.41 -11.52 3.18
C MET A 144 4.36 -10.36 2.91
N VAL A 145 5.63 -10.65 2.60
CA VAL A 145 6.60 -9.61 2.22
C VAL A 145 6.13 -8.88 0.96
N LEU A 146 5.73 -9.64 -0.06
CA LEU A 146 5.22 -9.07 -1.30
C LEU A 146 3.86 -8.38 -1.11
N ALA A 147 3.00 -8.91 -0.25
CA ALA A 147 1.74 -8.26 0.11
C ALA A 147 2.00 -6.88 0.73
N VAL A 148 2.97 -6.73 1.64
CA VAL A 148 3.30 -5.42 2.21
C VAL A 148 3.84 -4.47 1.14
N LEU A 149 4.84 -4.88 0.37
CA LEU A 149 5.50 -4.00 -0.62
C LEU A 149 4.51 -3.52 -1.70
N PHE A 150 3.76 -4.45 -2.31
CA PHE A 150 2.83 -4.14 -3.39
C PHE A 150 1.46 -3.65 -2.90
N GLY A 151 0.99 -4.14 -1.76
CA GLY A 151 -0.30 -3.77 -1.17
C GLY A 151 -0.39 -2.29 -0.81
N THR A 152 0.74 -1.60 -0.64
CA THR A 152 0.80 -0.12 -0.57
C THR A 152 0.12 0.59 -1.74
N THR A 153 -0.20 -0.11 -2.84
CA THR A 153 -1.10 0.42 -3.89
C THR A 153 -2.45 0.89 -3.36
N LEU A 154 -2.88 0.41 -2.18
CA LEU A 154 -4.11 0.82 -1.51
C LEU A 154 -3.95 2.08 -0.64
N ALA A 155 -2.75 2.69 -0.60
CA ALA A 155 -2.50 3.92 0.16
C ALA A 155 -3.47 5.07 -0.12
N PRO A 156 -3.99 5.28 -1.36
CA PRO A 156 -5.01 6.30 -1.61
C PRO A 156 -6.29 6.10 -0.79
N ILE A 157 -6.65 4.85 -0.44
CA ILE A 157 -7.80 4.58 0.43
C ILE A 157 -7.54 5.14 1.83
N ALA A 158 -6.34 4.91 2.37
CA ALA A 158 -5.95 5.41 3.68
C ALA A 158 -5.86 6.95 3.71
N GLY A 159 -5.32 7.55 2.64
CA GLY A 159 -5.17 8.99 2.54
C GLY A 159 -6.50 9.74 2.34
N GLU A 160 -7.43 9.18 1.56
CA GLU A 160 -8.74 9.80 1.32
C GLU A 160 -9.75 9.53 2.44
N PHE A 161 -9.83 8.29 2.90
CA PHE A 161 -10.90 7.84 3.80
C PHE A 161 -10.43 7.69 5.24
N GLY A 162 -9.13 7.86 5.49
CA GLY A 162 -8.52 7.83 6.81
C GLY A 162 -7.95 6.47 7.21
N ILE A 163 -7.31 6.47 8.38
CA ILE A 163 -6.49 5.38 8.89
C ILE A 163 -7.29 4.06 8.99
N ILE A 164 -8.52 4.11 9.47
CA ILE A 164 -9.36 2.91 9.67
C ILE A 164 -9.60 2.18 8.34
N TRP A 165 -9.98 2.90 7.29
CA TRP A 165 -10.20 2.30 5.97
C TRP A 165 -8.90 1.82 5.33
N GLY A 166 -7.78 2.47 5.60
CA GLY A 166 -6.46 1.97 5.22
C GLY A 166 -6.12 0.62 5.86
N ILE A 167 -6.38 0.47 7.17
CA ILE A 167 -6.18 -0.80 7.90
C ILE A 167 -7.11 -1.88 7.33
N ILE A 168 -8.39 -1.58 7.13
CA ILE A 168 -9.34 -2.53 6.53
C ILE A 168 -8.88 -2.97 5.15
N ALA A 169 -8.45 -2.03 4.31
CA ALA A 169 -7.96 -2.32 2.96
C ALA A 169 -6.74 -3.24 2.99
N GLY A 170 -5.76 -2.96 3.84
CA GLY A 170 -4.58 -3.81 4.03
C GLY A 170 -4.92 -5.21 4.55
N PHE A 171 -5.82 -5.30 5.55
CA PHE A 171 -6.28 -6.56 6.11
C PHE A 171 -6.92 -7.44 5.03
N LEU A 172 -7.90 -6.89 4.30
CA LEU A 172 -8.58 -7.61 3.21
C LEU A 172 -7.62 -7.99 2.08
N HIS A 173 -6.67 -7.11 1.75
CA HIS A 173 -5.64 -7.40 0.76
C HIS A 173 -4.81 -8.64 1.13
N SER A 174 -4.35 -8.73 2.39
CA SER A 174 -3.58 -9.88 2.85
C SER A 174 -4.36 -11.19 2.75
N ALA A 175 -5.65 -11.19 3.11
CA ALA A 175 -6.52 -12.34 3.00
C ALA A 175 -6.70 -12.76 1.53
N LEU A 176 -6.88 -11.78 0.64
CA LEU A 176 -7.10 -12.03 -0.77
C LEU A 176 -5.86 -12.60 -1.47
N VAL A 177 -4.67 -12.02 -1.22
CA VAL A 177 -3.40 -12.48 -1.79
C VAL A 177 -3.14 -13.95 -1.48
N MET A 178 -3.43 -14.38 -0.23
CA MET A 178 -3.25 -15.77 0.21
C MET A 178 -4.17 -16.76 -0.51
N ASN A 179 -5.39 -16.34 -0.83
CA ASN A 179 -6.40 -17.25 -1.38
C ASN A 179 -6.41 -17.26 -2.92
N LEU A 180 -6.01 -16.17 -3.58
CA LEU A 180 -6.00 -16.09 -5.04
C LEU A 180 -4.81 -16.82 -5.67
N GLY A 181 -3.68 -16.92 -4.96
CA GLY A 181 -2.47 -17.64 -5.41
C GLY A 181 -2.76 -19.04 -5.97
N PHE A 182 -3.63 -19.75 -5.25
CA PHE A 182 -4.08 -21.11 -5.57
C PHE A 182 -4.99 -21.20 -6.79
N LEU A 183 -5.76 -20.15 -7.11
CA LEU A 183 -6.69 -20.16 -8.24
C LEU A 183 -5.96 -20.05 -9.59
N HIS A 184 -4.82 -19.35 -9.59
CA HIS A 184 -4.00 -19.19 -10.79
C HIS A 184 -2.72 -20.05 -10.77
N LEU A 185 -2.58 -20.98 -9.82
CA LEU A 185 -1.43 -21.88 -9.68
C LEU A 185 -0.09 -21.13 -9.65
N GLY A 186 -0.04 -19.95 -9.03
CA GLY A 186 1.17 -19.10 -9.01
C GLY A 186 1.55 -18.44 -10.34
N MET A 187 0.82 -18.68 -11.44
CA MET A 187 1.15 -18.11 -12.76
C MET A 187 0.83 -16.61 -12.90
N ASN A 188 0.02 -16.05 -12.00
CA ASN A 188 -0.18 -14.61 -11.96
C ASN A 188 0.94 -13.94 -11.17
N LEU A 189 1.98 -13.51 -11.88
CA LEU A 189 3.08 -12.71 -11.31
C LEU A 189 2.60 -11.38 -10.71
N TYR A 190 1.42 -10.92 -11.10
CA TYR A 190 0.77 -9.70 -10.59
C TYR A 190 -0.31 -9.99 -9.54
N ASN A 191 -0.23 -11.11 -8.80
CA ASN A 191 -1.23 -11.47 -7.79
C ASN A 191 -1.51 -10.33 -6.80
N ASN A 192 -0.47 -9.65 -6.30
CA ASN A 192 -0.64 -8.51 -5.41
C ASN A 192 -1.32 -7.30 -6.08
N GLY A 193 -0.90 -6.92 -7.28
CA GLY A 193 -1.54 -5.83 -8.03
C GLY A 193 -3.00 -6.13 -8.34
N PHE A 194 -3.30 -7.36 -8.78
CA PHE A 194 -4.66 -7.85 -9.02
C PHE A 194 -5.51 -7.79 -7.74
N SER A 195 -4.98 -8.30 -6.63
CA SER A 195 -5.66 -8.29 -5.33
C SER A 195 -5.91 -6.86 -4.85
N GLY A 196 -4.93 -5.96 -4.98
CA GLY A 196 -5.07 -4.55 -4.64
C GLY A 196 -6.16 -3.85 -5.48
N GLY A 197 -6.14 -4.05 -6.79
CA GLY A 197 -7.19 -3.51 -7.67
C GLY A 197 -8.58 -4.03 -7.32
N PHE A 198 -8.69 -5.33 -7.02
CA PHE A 198 -9.96 -5.94 -6.59
C PHE A 198 -10.47 -5.32 -5.28
N ILE A 199 -9.61 -5.21 -4.26
CA ILE A 199 -9.98 -4.55 -2.99
C ILE A 199 -10.42 -3.10 -3.23
N ALA A 200 -9.71 -2.34 -4.06
CA ALA A 200 -10.08 -0.96 -4.34
C ALA A 200 -11.47 -0.84 -5.00
N ILE A 201 -11.77 -1.69 -6.00
CA ILE A 201 -13.05 -1.71 -6.70
C ILE A 201 -14.22 -2.03 -5.75
N PHE A 202 -14.03 -2.95 -4.80
CA PHE A 202 -15.08 -3.33 -3.85
C PHE A 202 -15.22 -2.35 -2.69
N LEU A 203 -14.10 -1.87 -2.15
CA LEU A 203 -14.13 -1.04 -0.95
C LEU A 203 -14.64 0.38 -1.24
N GLN A 204 -14.32 0.94 -2.41
CA GLN A 204 -14.76 2.27 -2.82
C GLN A 204 -16.29 2.46 -2.72
N PRO A 205 -17.15 1.65 -3.37
CA PRO A 205 -18.60 1.83 -3.27
C PRO A 205 -19.15 1.55 -1.86
N ILE A 206 -18.53 0.64 -1.10
CA ILE A 206 -18.93 0.37 0.30
C ILE A 206 -18.67 1.60 1.17
N ILE A 207 -17.51 2.23 1.02
CA ILE A 207 -17.17 3.46 1.75
C ILE A 207 -18.13 4.59 1.39
N ASP A 208 -18.42 4.76 0.11
CA ASP A 208 -19.32 5.81 -0.37
C ASP A 208 -20.76 5.59 0.15
N ALA A 209 -21.24 4.35 0.19
CA ALA A 209 -22.53 4.00 0.78
C ALA A 209 -22.56 4.25 2.29
N TRP A 210 -21.48 3.89 3.01
CA TRP A 210 -21.36 4.13 4.45
C TRP A 210 -21.39 5.63 4.79
N LYS A 211 -20.68 6.47 4.02
CA LYS A 211 -20.70 7.92 4.19
C LYS A 211 -22.12 8.50 4.05
N LYS A 212 -22.82 8.12 2.97
CA LYS A 212 -24.21 8.54 2.74
C LYS A 212 -25.16 8.11 3.86
N LEU A 213 -25.00 6.88 4.35
CA LEU A 213 -25.81 6.38 5.47
C LEU A 213 -25.55 7.18 6.76
N LYS A 214 -24.28 7.44 7.08
CA LYS A 214 -23.90 8.22 8.26
C LYS A 214 -24.48 9.64 8.21
N GLU A 215 -24.39 10.31 7.06
CA GLU A 215 -24.96 11.63 6.84
C GLU A 215 -26.49 11.62 7.01
N ALA A 216 -27.18 10.64 6.44
CA ALA A 216 -28.63 10.49 6.57
C ALA A 216 -29.07 10.24 8.03
N VAL A 217 -28.32 9.42 8.78
CA VAL A 217 -28.59 9.16 10.21
C VAL A 217 -28.34 10.42 11.05
N GLN A 218 -27.26 11.16 10.80
CA GLN A 218 -26.99 12.41 11.51
C GLN A 218 -28.06 13.46 11.25
N GLN A 219 -28.52 13.61 10.01
CA GLN A 219 -29.62 14.52 9.68
C GLN A 219 -30.92 14.14 10.41
N ARG A 220 -31.23 12.85 10.53
CA ARG A 220 -32.42 12.39 11.27
C ARG A 220 -32.32 12.61 12.78
N LEU A 221 -31.15 12.39 13.37
CA LEU A 221 -30.95 12.50 14.83
C LEU A 221 -30.80 13.94 15.31
N PHE A 222 -30.18 14.81 14.53
CA PHE A 222 -29.85 16.18 14.93
C PHE A 222 -30.63 17.25 14.16
N GLY A 223 -31.06 16.99 12.92
CA GLY A 223 -31.85 17.93 12.12
C GLY A 223 -33.32 18.07 12.53
N ASN A 224 -33.82 17.18 13.39
CA ASN A 224 -35.17 17.33 13.99
C ASN A 224 -35.16 18.22 15.25
N LYS A 225 -34.02 18.37 15.94
CA LYS A 225 -33.94 19.21 17.16
C LYS A 225 -34.11 20.70 16.85
N ASP A 226 -33.71 21.15 15.67
CA ASP A 226 -33.87 22.53 15.23
C ASP A 226 -35.33 22.88 14.88
N LYS A 227 -36.19 21.87 14.65
CA LYS A 227 -37.63 22.08 14.38
C LYS A 227 -38.48 22.06 15.65
N GLU A 228 -38.18 21.17 16.59
CA GLU A 228 -38.90 21.08 17.88
C GLU A 228 -38.59 22.26 18.82
N GLY A 229 -37.42 22.90 18.69
CA GLY A 229 -37.07 24.12 19.44
C GLY A 229 -37.77 25.39 18.94
N VAL A 230 -38.29 25.38 17.71
CA VAL A 230 -39.05 26.50 17.11
C VAL A 230 -40.55 26.35 17.37
N GLU A 231 -41.08 25.13 17.44
CA GLU A 231 -42.50 24.90 17.77
C GLU A 231 -42.84 25.06 19.26
N ASN A 232 -41.89 24.86 20.18
CA ASN A 232 -42.11 25.00 21.63
C ASN A 232 -41.77 26.41 22.19
N GLY A 233 -41.48 27.38 21.32
CA GLY A 233 -41.08 28.75 21.67
C GLY A 233 -42.16 29.82 21.47
N ASN A 234 -43.41 29.43 21.19
CA ASN A 234 -44.56 30.32 21.04
C ASN A 234 -45.59 30.14 22.17
#